data_AF-A0A1I7WD64-F1
#
_entry.id   AF-A0A1I7WD64-F1
#
_cell.length_a   1.000
_cell.length_b   1.000
_cell.length_c   1.000
_cell.angle_alpha   90.00
_cell.angle_beta   90.00
_cell.angle_gamma   90.00
#
_symmetry.space_group_name_H-M   'P 1'
#
loop_
_entity.id
_entity.type
_entity.pdbx_description
1 polymer ?
#
loop_
_entity_poly.entity_id
_entity_poly.type
_entity_poly.pdbx_seq_one_letter_code
_entity_poly.pdbx_strand_id
1 'polypeptide(L)'
;MSPSKDFHLVGKSSSRFGEKRTNLCNAHQNGLRCRRSTTSVACQTDQTEEYSVIVPSSVASSKVTTPEPATTSTASDGVLRLMIQNFRNMTDTVRGPNKRIQGVNWRIMVMPRQHVVQKKGTQKCLGFFLQCCPEAYSDAWSCQASAELRLISQRAGIPHFTRKTNHGYTAKENDWGYSCFMTWADILDESQGYIKDDRVILEVSVKAEPPKNIL
;
A
#
# COMPACT_ATOMS: atom_id res chain seq x y z
N MET A 1 9.46 -66.82 -23.26
CA MET A 1 9.79 -65.55 -22.58
C MET A 1 8.48 -64.91 -22.14
N SER A 2 8.13 -64.97 -20.86
CA SER A 2 7.14 -64.11 -20.21
C SER A 2 7.77 -62.73 -19.92
N PRO A 3 7.07 -61.72 -19.35
CA PRO A 3 5.62 -61.44 -19.26
C PRO A 3 5.23 -59.96 -19.53
N SER A 4 3.91 -59.74 -19.58
CA SER A 4 3.11 -58.64 -18.97
C SER A 4 3.59 -57.18 -18.98
N LYS A 5 2.70 -56.28 -19.42
CA LYS A 5 2.49 -54.98 -18.77
C LYS A 5 0.99 -54.66 -18.69
N ASP A 6 0.39 -55.03 -17.57
CA ASP A 6 -0.69 -54.27 -16.96
C ASP A 6 -0.16 -52.88 -16.57
N PHE A 7 -0.91 -51.81 -16.87
CA PHE A 7 -0.91 -50.64 -16.01
C PHE A 7 -2.34 -50.14 -15.80
N HIS A 8 -2.75 -50.29 -14.55
CA HIS A 8 -3.96 -49.78 -13.95
C HIS A 8 -4.07 -48.26 -14.05
N LEU A 9 -5.25 -47.82 -14.46
CA LEU A 9 -5.83 -46.53 -14.10
C LEU A 9 -6.05 -46.48 -12.58
N VAL A 10 -5.49 -45.47 -11.91
CA VAL A 10 -6.01 -45.00 -10.63
C VAL A 10 -6.13 -43.48 -10.71
N GLY A 11 -7.37 -43.02 -10.70
CA GLY A 11 -7.71 -41.63 -10.44
C GLY A 11 -7.66 -41.32 -8.95
N LYS A 12 -7.37 -40.04 -8.67
CA LYS A 12 -7.70 -39.25 -7.48
C LYS A 12 -7.01 -37.90 -7.70
N SER A 13 -7.54 -36.74 -7.40
CA SER A 13 -8.84 -36.26 -6.95
C SER A 13 -8.66 -34.74 -6.86
N SER A 14 -9.66 -33.99 -7.32
CA SER A 14 -9.77 -32.55 -7.13
C SER A 14 -9.66 -32.15 -5.65
N SER A 15 -8.88 -31.10 -5.34
CA SER A 15 -9.30 -30.05 -4.41
C SER A 15 -8.38 -28.81 -4.43
N ARG A 16 -8.99 -27.71 -4.85
CA ARG A 16 -9.00 -26.33 -4.30
C ARG A 16 -7.70 -25.74 -3.72
N PHE A 17 -7.31 -24.65 -4.38
CA PHE A 17 -7.15 -23.29 -3.86
C PHE A 17 -6.23 -23.07 -2.64
N GLY A 18 -5.08 -22.49 -2.91
CA GLY A 18 -4.19 -21.93 -1.88
C GLY A 18 -2.86 -21.47 -2.44
N GLU A 19 -2.84 -20.77 -3.59
CA GLU A 19 -1.56 -20.36 -4.19
C GLU A 19 -1.16 -18.97 -3.71
N LYS A 20 -0.71 -18.89 -2.45
CA LYS A 20 0.22 -17.84 -2.01
C LYS A 20 1.60 -18.20 -2.58
N ARG A 21 1.90 -17.69 -3.78
CA ARG A 21 3.28 -17.72 -4.29
C ARG A 21 4.05 -16.54 -3.73
N THR A 22 4.89 -16.87 -2.75
CA THR A 22 6.13 -16.18 -2.43
C THR A 22 6.94 -15.99 -3.71
N ASN A 23 7.59 -14.84 -3.86
CA ASN A 23 8.75 -14.73 -4.74
C ASN A 23 9.75 -13.75 -4.15
N LEU A 24 10.92 -14.31 -3.89
CA LEU A 24 12.16 -13.65 -3.53
C LEU A 24 12.56 -12.61 -4.59
N CYS A 25 13.17 -11.51 -4.13
CA CYS A 25 14.39 -11.03 -4.78
C CYS A 25 15.32 -10.38 -3.75
N ASN A 26 16.41 -11.10 -3.45
CA ASN A 26 17.62 -10.53 -2.87
C ASN A 26 18.34 -9.74 -3.97
N ALA A 27 18.67 -8.49 -3.70
CA ALA A 27 19.76 -7.79 -4.36
C ALA A 27 20.49 -6.96 -3.31
N HIS A 28 21.49 -7.60 -2.70
CA HIS A 28 22.47 -6.98 -1.82
C HIS A 28 23.60 -6.46 -2.71
N GLN A 29 23.75 -5.14 -2.83
CA GLN A 29 25.01 -4.52 -3.24
C GLN A 29 25.26 -3.28 -2.37
N ASN A 30 26.20 -3.43 -1.45
CA ASN A 30 26.88 -2.32 -0.80
C ASN A 30 27.77 -1.61 -1.82
N GLY A 31 27.70 -0.28 -1.85
CA GLY A 31 28.60 0.55 -2.64
C GLY A 31 28.33 2.03 -2.39
N LEU A 32 29.16 2.65 -1.54
CA LEU A 32 29.18 4.08 -1.30
C LEU A 32 29.29 4.88 -2.61
N ARG A 33 28.43 5.90 -2.78
CA ARG A 33 28.85 7.23 -3.24
C ARG A 33 27.77 8.27 -3.04
N CYS A 34 28.13 9.30 -2.29
CA CYS A 34 27.43 10.57 -2.17
C CYS A 34 27.47 11.31 -3.52
N ARG A 35 26.31 11.73 -4.06
CA ARG A 35 26.26 12.77 -5.09
C ARG A 35 24.95 13.55 -4.99
N ARG A 36 25.09 14.85 -4.76
CA ARG A 36 24.02 15.88 -4.82
C ARG A 36 23.29 15.79 -6.16
N SER A 37 22.00 16.12 -6.18
CA SER A 37 21.43 17.21 -6.99
C SER A 37 19.92 17.37 -6.81
N THR A 38 19.53 18.66 -6.75
CA THR A 38 18.29 19.28 -7.22
C THR A 38 16.97 19.01 -6.49
N THR A 39 16.70 19.95 -5.60
CA THR A 39 15.41 20.42 -5.10
C THR A 39 14.35 20.53 -6.20
N SER A 40 13.19 19.90 -5.97
CA SER A 40 11.91 20.26 -6.59
C SER A 40 10.99 20.68 -5.46
N VAL A 41 10.54 21.94 -5.52
CA VAL A 41 9.86 22.70 -4.48
C VAL A 41 8.46 22.15 -4.24
N ALA A 42 8.16 21.77 -3.00
CA ALA A 42 6.79 21.58 -2.51
C ALA A 42 6.41 22.85 -1.75
N CYS A 43 5.40 23.57 -2.25
CA CYS A 43 4.86 24.76 -1.60
C CYS A 43 3.92 24.35 -0.44
N GLN A 44 4.26 24.80 0.77
CA GLN A 44 3.37 24.86 1.92
C GLN A 44 2.53 26.13 1.82
N THR A 45 1.26 26.05 2.24
CA THR A 45 0.46 27.22 2.60
C THR A 45 -0.06 27.07 4.02
N ASP A 46 -0.13 28.22 4.65
CA ASP A 46 -0.15 28.52 6.06
C ASP A 46 -1.57 28.59 6.62
N GLN A 47 -1.62 28.70 7.95
CA GLN A 47 -2.73 28.85 8.88
C GLN A 47 -3.68 30.02 8.58
N THR A 48 -4.88 29.94 9.18
CA THR A 48 -5.80 30.98 9.77
C THR A 48 -7.24 30.41 9.68
N GLU A 49 -8.14 30.36 10.66
CA GLU A 49 -8.72 31.32 11.64
C GLU A 49 -9.51 30.49 12.69
N GLU A 50 -9.61 30.78 14.00
CA GLU A 50 -10.19 31.89 14.78
C GLU A 50 -11.50 31.46 15.53
N TYR A 51 -11.39 31.51 16.88
CA TYR A 51 -12.35 31.89 17.94
C TYR A 51 -13.83 31.41 17.99
N SER A 52 -14.23 30.89 19.17
CA SER A 52 -15.40 31.37 19.92
C SER A 52 -15.39 30.88 21.39
N VAL A 53 -15.96 31.68 22.28
CA VAL A 53 -15.76 31.68 23.74
C VAL A 53 -17.11 31.66 24.48
N ILE A 54 -17.05 31.24 25.75
CA ILE A 54 -17.79 31.74 26.94
C ILE A 54 -18.77 30.73 27.62
N VAL A 55 -18.30 30.21 28.78
CA VAL A 55 -18.86 30.03 30.16
C VAL A 55 -19.82 28.88 30.59
N PRO A 56 -19.77 28.50 31.90
CA PRO A 56 -20.08 27.16 32.40
C PRO A 56 -21.39 27.07 33.21
N SER A 57 -21.86 25.85 33.49
CA SER A 57 -22.28 25.44 34.85
C SER A 57 -22.55 23.92 34.96
N SER A 58 -22.19 23.38 36.14
CA SER A 58 -22.72 22.24 36.94
C SER A 58 -23.82 21.33 36.32
N VAL A 59 -23.89 20.01 36.55
CA VAL A 59 -23.95 19.26 37.83
C VAL A 59 -23.61 17.78 37.61
N ALA A 60 -23.12 17.11 38.66
CA ALA A 60 -22.71 15.70 38.71
C ALA A 60 -23.82 14.66 38.49
N SER A 61 -23.46 13.48 37.97
CA SER A 61 -24.05 12.20 38.40
C SER A 61 -23.13 11.03 38.07
N SER A 62 -22.76 10.29 39.11
CA SER A 62 -21.90 9.11 39.08
C SER A 62 -22.58 7.93 38.40
N LYS A 63 -21.89 7.27 37.47
CA LYS A 63 -22.22 5.88 37.11
C LYS A 63 -20.93 5.06 37.02
N VAL A 64 -20.76 4.22 38.04
CA VAL A 64 -19.80 3.12 38.07
C VAL A 64 -20.08 2.23 36.85
N THR A 65 -19.09 2.08 35.98
CA THR A 65 -19.07 1.05 34.95
C THR A 65 -17.69 0.41 34.96
N THR A 66 -17.71 -0.88 35.18
CA THR A 66 -16.64 -1.88 35.10
C THR A 66 -15.60 -1.55 34.02
N PRO A 67 -14.28 -1.65 34.30
CA PRO A 67 -13.27 -1.55 33.25
C PRO A 67 -13.31 -2.84 32.42
N GLU A 68 -14.04 -2.80 31.32
CA GLU A 68 -13.75 -3.65 30.16
C GLU A 68 -12.34 -3.27 29.67
N PRO A 69 -11.46 -4.21 29.28
CA PRO A 69 -10.14 -3.86 28.81
C PRO A 69 -10.28 -3.10 27.48
N ALA A 70 -10.28 -1.77 27.57
CA ALA A 70 -10.07 -0.90 26.44
C ALA A 70 -8.73 -1.33 25.82
N THR A 71 -8.82 -2.00 24.67
CA THR A 71 -7.67 -2.15 23.80
C THR A 71 -7.39 -0.73 23.33
N THR A 72 -6.53 -0.01 24.05
CA THR A 72 -6.10 1.34 23.72
C THR A 72 -5.42 1.26 22.36
N SER A 73 -6.19 1.48 21.30
CA SER A 73 -5.68 1.49 19.94
C SER A 73 -4.88 2.78 19.77
N THR A 74 -3.60 2.73 20.15
CA THR A 74 -2.60 3.76 19.85
C THR A 74 -2.28 3.82 18.36
N ALA A 75 -3.22 3.45 17.48
CA ALA A 75 -3.04 3.53 16.05
C ALA A 75 -3.21 4.98 15.60
N SER A 76 -2.34 5.48 14.72
CA SER A 76 -2.55 6.77 14.06
C SER A 76 -2.90 6.52 12.62
N ASP A 77 -3.86 7.30 12.17
CA ASP A 77 -4.28 7.30 10.79
C ASP A 77 -3.49 8.37 10.03
N GLY A 78 -3.09 8.06 8.80
CA GLY A 78 -2.46 9.02 7.91
C GLY A 78 -2.76 8.70 6.45
N VAL A 79 -2.73 9.72 5.61
CA VAL A 79 -3.04 9.59 4.17
C VAL A 79 -1.85 10.04 3.34
N LEU A 80 -1.41 9.18 2.43
CA LEU A 80 -0.38 9.48 1.42
C LEU A 80 -1.06 9.67 0.07
N ARG A 81 -0.54 10.60 -0.74
CA ARG A 81 -0.97 10.81 -2.13
C ARG A 81 0.22 10.89 -3.06
N LEU A 82 0.07 10.35 -4.27
CA LEU A 82 1.05 10.42 -5.33
C LEU A 82 0.35 10.62 -6.67
N MET A 83 0.74 11.66 -7.40
CA MET A 83 0.31 11.87 -8.79
C MET A 83 1.41 11.39 -9.72
N ILE A 84 1.06 10.49 -10.65
CA ILE A 84 1.95 10.06 -11.72
C ILE A 84 1.56 10.82 -12.98
N GLN A 85 2.54 11.51 -13.57
CA GLN A 85 2.41 12.18 -14.86
C GLN A 85 3.00 11.28 -15.97
N ASN A 86 2.62 11.53 -17.22
CA ASN A 86 3.06 10.76 -18.38
C ASN A 86 2.81 9.25 -18.19
N PHE A 87 1.64 8.91 -17.62
CA PHE A 87 1.34 7.55 -17.15
C PHE A 87 1.42 6.51 -18.26
N ARG A 88 0.98 6.86 -19.47
CA ARG A 88 1.02 5.98 -20.65
C ARG A 88 2.42 5.42 -20.91
N ASN A 89 3.44 6.25 -20.68
CA ASN A 89 4.84 5.94 -20.98
C ASN A 89 5.67 5.53 -19.75
N MET A 90 5.05 5.35 -18.58
CA MET A 90 5.76 4.91 -17.38
C MET A 90 6.35 3.50 -17.58
N THR A 91 7.66 3.39 -17.40
CA THR A 91 8.46 2.15 -17.46
C THR A 91 9.10 1.80 -16.13
N ASP A 92 9.48 2.81 -15.36
CA ASP A 92 10.30 2.64 -14.16
C ASP A 92 9.47 2.58 -12.89
N THR A 93 10.11 2.14 -11.80
CA THR A 93 9.52 2.24 -10.46
C THR A 93 9.56 3.68 -9.98
N VAL A 94 8.41 4.21 -9.56
CA VAL A 94 8.30 5.53 -8.94
C VAL A 94 8.00 5.36 -7.46
N ARG A 95 8.70 6.14 -6.63
CA ARG A 95 8.50 6.21 -5.19
C ARG A 95 8.01 7.61 -4.83
N GLY A 96 6.90 7.67 -4.10
CA GLY A 96 6.35 8.92 -3.59
C GLY A 96 7.18 9.50 -2.44
N PRO A 97 6.81 10.70 -1.98
CA PRO A 97 7.45 11.30 -0.81
C PRO A 97 7.19 10.47 0.45
N ASN A 98 8.13 10.56 1.40
CA ASN A 98 7.95 10.00 2.72
C ASN A 98 6.95 10.84 3.53
N LYS A 99 6.08 10.17 4.27
CA LYS A 99 5.18 10.78 5.25
C LYS A 99 5.26 10.02 6.57
N ARG A 100 5.43 10.75 7.67
CA ARG A 100 5.54 10.17 9.00
C ARG A 100 4.14 9.84 9.56
N ILE A 101 3.91 8.59 9.96
CA ILE A 101 2.67 8.06 10.55
C ILE A 101 3.08 7.08 11.66
N GLN A 102 2.54 7.23 12.88
CA GLN A 102 3.00 6.52 14.08
C GLN A 102 4.52 6.56 14.30
N GLY A 103 5.14 7.71 14.03
CA GLY A 103 6.59 7.88 14.20
C GLY A 103 7.46 7.24 13.12
N VAL A 104 6.90 6.48 12.18
CA VAL A 104 7.59 5.79 11.07
C VAL A 104 7.35 6.51 9.75
N ASN A 105 8.33 6.54 8.85
CA ASN A 105 8.12 7.07 7.50
C ASN A 105 7.48 6.00 6.61
N TRP A 106 6.48 6.41 5.85
CA TRP A 106 5.77 5.58 4.87
C TRP A 106 5.82 6.25 3.51
N ARG A 107 5.76 5.47 2.43
CA ARG A 107 5.63 6.01 1.07
C ARG A 107 4.87 5.07 0.14
N ILE A 108 4.30 5.65 -0.91
CA ILE A 108 3.75 4.91 -2.04
C ILE A 108 4.90 4.43 -2.94
N MET A 109 4.88 3.16 -3.35
CA MET A 109 5.75 2.60 -4.38
C MET A 109 4.90 2.02 -5.51
N VAL A 110 5.16 2.46 -6.74
CA VAL A 110 4.39 2.07 -7.92
C VAL A 110 5.32 1.68 -9.05
N MET A 111 4.93 0.68 -9.83
CA MET A 111 5.73 0.21 -10.95
C MET A 111 4.87 -0.52 -11.98
N PRO A 112 5.21 -0.47 -13.27
CA PRO A 112 4.64 -1.39 -14.25
C PRO A 112 4.97 -2.84 -13.89
N ARG A 113 3.97 -3.70 -13.98
CA ARG A 113 4.11 -5.14 -13.76
C ARG A 113 3.49 -5.90 -14.92
N GLN A 114 3.99 -7.09 -15.16
CA GLN A 114 3.42 -8.00 -16.13
C GLN A 114 2.61 -9.07 -15.38
N HIS A 115 1.36 -9.26 -15.77
CA HIS A 115 0.43 -10.16 -15.09
C HIS A 115 -0.29 -11.05 -16.09
N VAL A 116 -0.34 -12.36 -15.82
CA VAL A 116 -1.05 -13.31 -16.68
C VAL A 116 -2.54 -13.27 -16.34
N VAL A 117 -3.36 -12.83 -17.28
CA VAL A 117 -4.82 -12.86 -17.17
C VAL A 117 -5.33 -14.07 -17.94
N GLN A 118 -6.09 -14.92 -17.27
CA GLN A 118 -6.68 -16.12 -17.90
C GLN A 118 -7.46 -15.71 -19.15
N LYS A 119 -7.25 -16.45 -20.26
CA LYS A 119 -7.87 -16.22 -21.58
C LYS A 119 -7.47 -14.93 -22.31
N LYS A 120 -6.93 -13.91 -21.63
CA LYS A 120 -6.45 -12.64 -22.24
C LYS A 120 -4.93 -12.56 -22.38
N GLY A 121 -4.22 -13.62 -22.01
CA GLY A 121 -2.77 -13.68 -22.05
C GLY A 121 -2.13 -12.71 -21.06
N THR A 122 -0.90 -12.33 -21.33
CA THR A 122 -0.10 -11.51 -20.42
C THR A 122 -0.36 -10.02 -20.65
N GLN A 123 -0.76 -9.32 -19.60
CA GLN A 123 -1.20 -7.92 -19.63
C GLN A 123 -0.29 -7.07 -18.74
N LYS A 124 -0.05 -5.81 -19.17
CA LYS A 124 0.59 -4.79 -18.34
C LYS A 124 -0.40 -4.36 -17.25
N CYS A 125 0.04 -4.35 -15.99
CA CYS A 125 -0.73 -3.89 -14.85
C CYS A 125 0.04 -2.83 -14.06
N LEU A 126 -0.71 -2.01 -13.32
CA LEU A 126 -0.16 -1.16 -12.28
C LEU A 126 0.14 -2.00 -11.04
N GLY A 127 1.41 -2.15 -10.71
CA GLY A 127 1.84 -2.57 -9.39
C GLY A 127 1.75 -1.38 -8.42
N PHE A 128 1.08 -1.56 -7.28
CA PHE A 128 0.85 -0.50 -6.30
C PHE A 128 1.03 -1.05 -4.89
N PHE A 129 1.98 -0.48 -4.16
CA PHE A 129 2.46 -0.93 -2.86
C PHE A 129 2.58 0.24 -1.88
N LEU A 130 2.36 -0.06 -0.60
CA LEU A 130 2.76 0.78 0.51
C LEU A 130 4.10 0.26 1.02
N GLN A 131 5.08 1.14 1.20
CA GLN A 131 6.38 0.80 1.77
C GLN A 131 6.57 1.49 3.12
N CYS A 132 6.99 0.70 4.11
CA CYS A 132 7.43 1.14 5.42
C CYS A 132 8.94 1.43 5.37
N CYS A 133 9.35 2.61 5.84
CA CYS A 133 10.72 3.12 5.74
C CYS A 133 11.19 3.68 7.10
N PRO A 134 11.31 2.86 8.14
CA PRO A 134 11.72 3.34 9.45
C PRO A 134 13.17 3.84 9.42
N GLU A 135 13.45 4.84 10.25
CA GLU A 135 14.80 5.26 10.60
C GLU A 135 15.27 4.36 11.76
N ALA A 136 15.68 3.13 11.44
CA ALA A 136 16.05 2.12 12.45
C ALA A 136 17.56 1.83 12.47
N TYR A 137 18.10 1.49 13.64
CA TYR A 137 19.51 1.13 13.82
C TYR A 137 19.80 -0.36 13.57
N SER A 138 18.76 -1.20 13.49
CA SER A 138 18.86 -2.64 13.24
C SER A 138 17.73 -3.13 12.34
N ASP A 139 17.88 -4.34 11.79
CA ASP A 139 16.84 -5.01 10.98
C ASP A 139 15.77 -5.74 11.82
N ALA A 140 15.80 -5.61 13.15
CA ALA A 140 14.87 -6.28 14.06
C ALA A 140 13.51 -5.57 14.18
N TRP A 141 13.31 -4.46 13.46
CA TRP A 141 12.11 -3.66 13.52
C TRP A 141 10.89 -4.39 12.95
N SER A 142 9.72 -4.07 13.51
CA SER A 142 8.44 -4.49 12.93
C SER A 142 7.36 -3.44 13.15
N CYS A 143 6.40 -3.36 12.24
CA CYS A 143 5.25 -2.47 12.36
C CYS A 143 4.01 -3.11 11.72
N GLN A 144 2.93 -3.25 12.50
CA GLN A 144 1.66 -3.72 11.96
C GLN A 144 0.87 -2.54 11.39
N ALA A 145 0.32 -2.69 10.18
CA ALA A 145 -0.57 -1.68 9.63
C ALA A 145 -1.68 -2.27 8.75
N SER A 146 -2.85 -1.65 8.83
CA SER A 146 -3.90 -1.76 7.83
C SER A 146 -3.82 -0.60 6.86
N ALA A 147 -4.06 -0.86 5.58
CA ALA A 147 -4.01 0.16 4.55
C ALA A 147 -5.14 0.01 3.54
N GLU A 148 -5.62 1.14 3.03
CA GLU A 148 -6.60 1.23 1.97
C GLU A 148 -5.95 1.95 0.78
N LEU A 149 -5.62 1.19 -0.27
CA LEU A 149 -5.00 1.67 -1.49
C LEU A 149 -6.09 2.04 -2.49
N ARG A 150 -6.00 3.25 -3.06
CA ARG A 150 -7.02 3.84 -3.92
C ARG A 150 -6.42 4.42 -5.19
N LEU A 151 -7.04 4.10 -6.33
CA LEU A 151 -6.89 4.85 -7.57
C LEU A 151 -8.05 5.84 -7.65
N ILE A 152 -7.71 7.13 -7.58
CA ILE A 152 -8.69 8.20 -7.49
C ILE A 152 -9.31 8.44 -8.86
N SER A 153 -10.63 8.35 -8.90
CA SER A 153 -11.42 8.79 -10.04
C SER A 153 -11.32 10.31 -10.18
N GLN A 154 -11.09 10.75 -11.41
CA GLN A 154 -11.01 12.13 -11.84
C GLN A 154 -12.24 12.55 -12.65
N ARG A 155 -13.29 11.70 -12.68
CA ARG A 155 -14.56 11.93 -13.36
C ARG A 155 -15.71 11.92 -12.36
N ALA A 156 -16.57 12.93 -12.43
CA ALA A 156 -17.75 13.05 -11.57
C ALA A 156 -18.67 11.83 -11.72
N GLY A 157 -19.19 11.32 -10.60
CA GLY A 157 -20.08 10.16 -10.55
C GLY A 157 -19.39 8.80 -10.64
N ILE A 158 -18.09 8.74 -10.91
CA ILE A 158 -17.34 7.48 -10.91
C ILE A 158 -16.62 7.30 -9.56
N PRO A 159 -16.85 6.19 -8.84
CA PRO A 159 -16.21 5.94 -7.55
C PRO A 159 -14.71 5.67 -7.69
N HIS A 160 -13.97 5.80 -6.60
CA HIS A 160 -12.57 5.41 -6.56
C HIS A 160 -12.42 3.89 -6.55
N PHE A 161 -11.45 3.36 -7.30
CA PHE A 161 -11.12 1.95 -7.22
C PHE A 161 -10.27 1.68 -6.00
N THR A 162 -10.75 0.82 -5.10
CA THR A 162 -10.23 0.69 -3.74
C THR A 162 -9.95 -0.78 -3.39
N ARG A 163 -8.79 -1.05 -2.78
CA ARG A 163 -8.47 -2.37 -2.22
C ARG A 163 -7.76 -2.22 -0.88
N LYS A 164 -7.99 -3.17 0.03
CA LYS A 164 -7.51 -3.12 1.42
C LYS A 164 -6.48 -4.20 1.72
N THR A 165 -5.47 -3.86 2.50
CA THR A 165 -4.45 -4.77 3.00
C THR A 165 -4.31 -4.65 4.50
N ASN A 166 -3.86 -5.73 5.13
CA ASN A 166 -3.42 -5.75 6.53
C ASN A 166 -2.15 -6.59 6.58
N HIS A 167 -1.04 -6.01 7.05
CA HIS A 167 0.29 -6.63 6.97
C HIS A 167 1.20 -6.18 8.12
N GLY A 168 2.10 -7.09 8.51
CA GLY A 168 3.19 -6.83 9.46
C GLY A 168 4.47 -6.57 8.71
N TYR A 169 4.86 -5.29 8.62
CA TYR A 169 6.06 -4.85 7.91
C TYR A 169 7.31 -5.17 8.74
N THR A 170 8.35 -5.64 8.07
CA THR A 170 9.65 -5.97 8.66
C THR A 170 10.78 -5.58 7.71
N ALA A 171 12.05 -5.70 8.14
CA ALA A 171 13.19 -5.46 7.24
C ALA A 171 13.18 -6.36 5.99
N LYS A 172 12.67 -7.59 6.09
CA LYS A 172 12.58 -8.55 4.96
C LYS A 172 11.39 -8.31 4.04
N GLU A 173 10.29 -7.82 4.60
CA GLU A 173 9.04 -7.54 3.90
C GLU A 173 8.63 -6.10 4.26
N ASN A 174 9.36 -5.13 3.71
CA ASN A 174 9.15 -3.72 4.03
C ASN A 174 8.11 -3.03 3.15
N ASP A 175 7.57 -3.74 2.15
CA ASP A 175 6.47 -3.29 1.32
C ASP A 175 5.37 -4.33 1.21
N TRP A 176 4.16 -3.86 0.95
CA TRP A 176 3.00 -4.72 0.74
C TRP A 176 1.98 -4.06 -0.16
N GLY A 177 1.31 -4.86 -0.99
CA GLY A 177 0.36 -4.34 -1.97
C GLY A 177 -0.01 -5.35 -3.04
N TYR A 178 -0.22 -4.86 -4.25
CA TYR A 178 -0.74 -5.65 -5.35
C TYR A 178 0.15 -5.56 -6.59
N SER A 179 0.64 -6.71 -7.06
CA SER A 179 1.38 -6.81 -8.32
C SER A 179 0.53 -6.47 -9.54
N CYS A 180 -0.78 -6.71 -9.50
CA CYS A 180 -1.74 -6.16 -10.46
C CYS A 180 -2.89 -5.52 -9.67
N PHE A 181 -2.80 -4.21 -9.46
CA PHE A 181 -3.83 -3.41 -8.83
C PHE A 181 -5.02 -3.20 -9.78
N MET A 182 -4.71 -2.74 -10.99
CA MET A 182 -5.62 -2.56 -12.13
C MET A 182 -4.80 -2.70 -13.43
N THR A 183 -5.42 -3.12 -14.53
CA THR A 183 -4.72 -3.28 -15.81
C THR A 183 -4.41 -1.91 -16.42
N TRP A 184 -3.35 -1.83 -17.22
CA TRP A 184 -3.01 -0.58 -17.92
C TRP A 184 -4.12 -0.16 -18.89
N ALA A 185 -4.76 -1.13 -19.56
CA ALA A 185 -5.85 -0.88 -20.48
C ALA A 185 -7.06 -0.23 -19.79
N ASP A 186 -7.47 -0.76 -18.62
CA ASP A 186 -8.60 -0.20 -17.87
C ASP A 186 -8.29 1.21 -17.33
N ILE A 187 -7.04 1.48 -16.93
CA ILE A 187 -6.64 2.81 -16.47
C ILE A 187 -6.63 3.81 -17.62
N LEU A 188 -6.19 3.40 -18.81
CA LEU A 188 -6.10 4.26 -19.99
C LEU A 188 -7.45 4.53 -20.65
N ASP A 189 -8.48 3.74 -20.36
CA ASP A 189 -9.85 4.00 -20.80
C ASP A 189 -10.42 5.19 -20.02
N GLU A 190 -10.45 6.36 -20.65
CA GLU A 190 -10.98 7.61 -20.08
C GLU A 190 -12.45 7.48 -19.64
N SER A 191 -13.21 6.51 -20.19
CA SER A 191 -14.58 6.25 -19.74
C SER A 191 -14.64 5.71 -18.31
N GLN A 192 -13.59 5.00 -17.87
CA GLN A 192 -13.42 4.53 -16.49
C GLN A 192 -13.05 5.65 -15.52
N GLY A 193 -12.66 6.83 -16.01
CA GLY A 193 -12.47 8.03 -15.20
C GLY A 193 -11.21 8.09 -14.34
N TYR A 194 -10.28 7.13 -14.44
CA TYR A 194 -9.09 7.09 -13.58
C TYR A 194 -7.88 7.87 -14.11
N ILE A 195 -7.90 8.25 -15.39
CA ILE A 195 -6.86 9.05 -16.04
C ILE A 195 -7.44 10.36 -16.57
N LYS A 196 -6.68 11.43 -16.46
CA LYS A 196 -6.97 12.74 -17.05
C LYS A 196 -5.66 13.45 -17.37
N ASP A 197 -5.53 14.05 -18.55
CA ASP A 197 -4.31 14.77 -18.98
C ASP A 197 -3.03 13.92 -18.87
N ASP A 198 -3.16 12.61 -19.15
CA ASP A 198 -2.13 11.57 -18.95
C ASP A 198 -1.56 11.48 -17.51
N ARG A 199 -2.41 11.82 -16.53
CA ARG A 199 -2.11 11.77 -15.10
C ARG A 199 -3.04 10.83 -14.37
N VAL A 200 -2.49 10.09 -13.42
CA VAL A 200 -3.26 9.27 -12.47
C VAL A 200 -2.95 9.71 -11.05
N ILE A 201 -3.93 9.62 -10.16
CA ILE A 201 -3.80 10.00 -8.76
C ILE A 201 -4.00 8.78 -7.89
N LEU A 202 -3.00 8.48 -7.07
CA LEU A 202 -2.97 7.36 -6.15
C LEU A 202 -3.03 7.88 -4.72
N GLU A 203 -3.77 7.19 -3.87
CA GLU A 203 -3.93 7.52 -2.47
C GLU A 203 -3.83 6.26 -1.61
N VAL A 204 -3.21 6.37 -0.44
CA VAL A 204 -3.18 5.30 0.56
C VAL A 204 -3.56 5.87 1.91
N SER A 205 -4.65 5.38 2.49
CA SER A 205 -4.92 5.58 3.91
C SER A 205 -4.22 4.48 4.70
N VAL A 206 -3.46 4.84 5.73
CA VAL A 206 -2.69 3.93 6.57
C VAL A 206 -3.18 4.09 8.00
N LYS A 207 -3.49 2.97 8.66
CA LYS A 207 -3.65 2.90 10.11
C LYS A 207 -2.56 1.97 10.63
N ALA A 208 -1.53 2.56 11.23
CA ALA A 208 -0.38 1.83 11.74
C ALA A 208 -0.43 1.74 13.27
N GLU A 209 0.05 0.63 13.80
CA GLU A 209 0.35 0.46 15.22
C GLU A 209 1.75 1.02 15.54
N PRO A 210 2.04 1.37 16.81
CA PRO A 210 3.39 1.76 17.21
C PRO A 210 4.41 0.68 16.81
N PRO A 211 5.53 1.08 16.18
CA PRO A 211 6.54 0.13 15.74
C PRO A 211 7.32 -0.46 16.93
N LYS A 212 7.88 -1.65 16.72
CA LYS A 212 8.72 -2.36 17.69
C LYS A 212 10.17 -2.38 17.19
N ASN A 213 11.13 -2.31 18.11
CA ASN A 213 12.58 -2.45 17.85
C ASN A 213 13.15 -1.50 16.79
N ILE A 214 12.74 -0.22 16.78
CA ILE A 214 13.33 0.81 15.89
C ILE A 214 14.65 1.37 16.44
N LEU A 215 14.81 1.39 17.76
CA LEU A 215 15.99 1.93 18.44
C LEU A 215 17.19 0.98 18.35
#